data_AF-A0AA97M0Q7-F1
#
_entry.id   AF-A0AA97M0Q7-F1
#
_cell.length_a   1.000
_cell.length_b   1.000
_cell.length_c   1.000
_cell.angle_alpha   90.00
_cell.angle_beta   90.00
_cell.angle_gamma   90.00
#
_symmetry.space_group_name_H-M   'P 1'
#
loop_
_entity.id
_entity.type
_entity.pdbx_description
1 polymer ?
#
loop_
_entity_poly.entity_id
_entity_poly.type
_entity_poly.pdbx_seq_one_letter_code
_entity_poly.pdbx_strand_id
1 'polypeptide(L)'
;MTAERPLATRAAIEAAITVRELNPDHPVLPAEFWTHPAVAQAVARLDITALLRRIRALTPMTQEQIARLTGTTQATISRIEHGRTQPRDLDRVRAFLTGLGAPTPETARANPLDGYTVRAVIAEDPDGHTVVLHVPAPALTSALSYTEPREPVPLPPPPTHPDWPPPR
;
A
#
# COMPACT_ATOMS: atom_id res chain seq x y z
N MET A 1 32.56 4.80 -11.91
CA MET A 1 31.24 4.65 -11.28
C MET A 1 30.20 4.82 -12.37
N THR A 2 29.60 3.73 -12.85
CA THR A 2 28.53 3.80 -13.85
C THR A 2 27.30 4.39 -13.17
N ALA A 3 26.92 5.61 -13.53
CA ALA A 3 25.70 6.21 -13.00
C ALA A 3 24.52 5.37 -13.51
N GLU A 4 23.83 4.66 -12.61
CA GLU A 4 22.57 4.01 -12.94
C GLU A 4 21.62 5.04 -13.53
N ARG A 5 20.96 4.69 -14.63
CA ARG A 5 19.96 5.54 -15.25
C ARG A 5 18.82 5.70 -14.23
N PRO A 6 18.35 6.93 -13.94
CA PRO A 6 17.31 7.13 -12.95
C PRO A 6 16.02 6.38 -13.33
N LEU A 7 15.34 5.82 -12.34
CA LEU A 7 14.12 5.01 -12.49
C LEU A 7 12.93 5.82 -13.03
N ALA A 8 12.98 7.15 -12.90
CA ALA A 8 11.97 8.05 -13.43
C ALA A 8 12.63 9.32 -13.99
N THR A 9 12.03 9.89 -15.03
CA THR A 9 12.46 11.20 -15.54
C THR A 9 11.98 12.31 -14.59
N ARG A 10 12.65 13.47 -14.65
CA ARG A 10 12.25 14.64 -13.86
C ARG A 10 10.81 15.07 -14.15
N ALA A 11 10.44 15.10 -15.44
CA ALA A 11 9.09 15.45 -15.87
C ALA A 11 8.04 14.46 -15.34
N ALA A 12 8.35 13.16 -15.30
CA ALA A 12 7.45 12.16 -14.73
C ALA A 12 7.26 12.35 -13.22
N ILE A 13 8.32 12.65 -12.48
CA ILE A 13 8.25 12.96 -11.05
C ILE A 13 7.42 14.23 -10.80
N GLU A 14 7.66 15.29 -11.55
CA GLU A 14 6.90 16.55 -11.41
C GLU A 14 5.41 16.34 -11.70
N ALA A 15 5.07 15.61 -12.76
CA ALA A 15 3.70 15.26 -13.08
C ALA A 15 3.05 14.41 -11.96
N ALA A 16 3.76 13.39 -11.45
CA ALA A 16 3.23 12.53 -10.39
C ALA A 16 3.00 13.29 -9.07
N ILE A 17 3.87 14.26 -8.74
CA ILE A 17 3.65 15.16 -7.59
C ILE A 17 2.39 15.98 -7.80
N THR A 18 2.20 16.59 -8.99
CA THR A 18 0.99 17.37 -9.29
C THR A 18 -0.27 16.52 -9.22
N VAL A 19 -0.26 15.31 -9.78
CA VAL A 19 -1.42 14.40 -9.69
C VAL A 19 -1.70 14.04 -8.23
N ARG A 20 -0.67 13.87 -7.42
CA ARG A 20 -0.85 13.54 -6.01
C ARG A 20 -1.51 14.64 -5.18
N GLU A 21 -1.28 15.90 -5.52
CA GLU A 21 -1.97 17.00 -4.86
C GLU A 21 -3.48 16.98 -5.11
N LEU A 22 -3.90 16.41 -6.25
CA LEU A 22 -5.30 16.20 -6.62
C LEU A 22 -5.84 14.85 -6.12
N ASN A 23 -4.97 13.86 -5.99
CA ASN A 23 -5.29 12.50 -5.54
C ASN A 23 -4.20 12.00 -4.55
N PRO A 24 -4.44 12.11 -3.24
CA PRO A 24 -3.46 11.75 -2.21
C PRO A 24 -2.90 10.32 -2.31
N ASP A 25 -3.66 9.40 -2.91
CA ASP A 25 -3.31 7.99 -3.08
C ASP A 25 -2.49 7.71 -4.35
N HIS A 26 -2.27 8.72 -5.20
CA HIS A 26 -1.50 8.55 -6.42
C HIS A 26 -0.01 8.28 -6.10
N PRO A 27 0.59 7.22 -6.65
CA PRO A 27 2.00 6.91 -6.41
C PRO A 27 2.90 7.95 -7.09
N VAL A 28 3.81 8.56 -6.33
CA VAL A 28 4.82 9.51 -6.87
C VAL A 28 6.07 8.78 -7.34
N LEU A 29 6.42 7.70 -6.63
CA LEU A 29 7.57 6.87 -6.93
C LEU A 29 7.12 5.63 -7.71
N PRO A 30 7.90 5.21 -8.73
CA PRO A 30 7.58 4.03 -9.53
C PRO A 30 7.60 2.76 -8.67
N ALA A 31 6.85 1.73 -9.06
CA ALA A 31 6.76 0.48 -8.30
C ALA A 31 8.14 -0.18 -8.13
N GLU A 32 8.99 -0.08 -9.16
CA GLU A 32 10.37 -0.59 -9.19
C GLU A 32 11.26 0.06 -8.13
N PHE A 33 10.95 1.29 -7.71
CA PHE A 33 11.67 1.93 -6.61
C PHE A 33 11.41 1.18 -5.30
N TRP A 34 10.15 0.81 -5.01
CA TRP A 34 9.77 0.14 -3.77
C TRP A 34 10.26 -1.31 -3.69
N THR A 35 10.36 -1.99 -4.83
CA THR A 35 10.86 -3.37 -4.90
C THR A 35 12.39 -3.45 -4.92
N HIS A 36 13.09 -2.32 -5.08
CA HIS A 36 14.55 -2.30 -5.04
C HIS A 36 15.07 -2.81 -3.67
N PRO A 37 15.98 -3.81 -3.60
CA PRO A 37 16.36 -4.46 -2.35
C PRO A 37 16.84 -3.50 -1.26
N ALA A 38 17.63 -2.51 -1.63
CA ALA A 38 18.14 -1.50 -0.69
C ALA A 38 17.05 -0.55 -0.17
N VAL A 39 15.97 -0.34 -0.91
CA VAL A 39 14.81 0.48 -0.49
C VAL A 39 13.95 -0.35 0.45
N ALA A 40 13.61 -1.58 0.06
CA ALA A 40 12.86 -2.51 0.90
C ALA A 40 13.53 -2.73 2.26
N GLN A 41 14.87 -2.89 2.29
CA GLN A 41 15.62 -3.01 3.53
C GLN A 41 15.58 -1.74 4.39
N ALA A 42 15.68 -0.55 3.78
CA ALA A 42 15.57 0.71 4.50
C ALA A 42 14.16 0.88 5.13
N VAL A 43 13.11 0.54 4.38
CA VAL A 43 11.73 0.56 4.88
C VAL A 43 11.53 -0.44 6.02
N ALA A 44 12.01 -1.69 5.87
CA ALA A 44 11.89 -2.71 6.90
C ALA A 44 12.61 -2.33 8.21
N ARG A 45 13.70 -1.57 8.11
CA ARG A 45 14.45 -1.06 9.27
C ARG A 45 13.95 0.29 9.78
N LEU A 46 12.92 0.86 9.15
CA LEU A 46 12.43 2.22 9.42
C LEU A 46 13.55 3.30 9.33
N ASP A 47 14.54 3.04 8.46
CA ASP A 47 15.70 3.90 8.29
C ASP A 47 15.42 4.98 7.22
N ILE A 48 14.84 6.09 7.67
CA ILE A 48 14.51 7.23 6.81
C ILE A 48 15.75 7.83 6.16
N THR A 49 16.90 7.85 6.84
CA THR A 49 18.14 8.40 6.27
C THR A 49 18.61 7.54 5.10
N ALA A 50 18.61 6.21 5.25
CA ALA A 50 18.92 5.30 4.15
C ALA A 50 17.91 5.44 3.00
N LEU A 51 16.62 5.54 3.30
CA LEU A 51 15.56 5.72 2.30
C LEU A 51 15.76 7.00 1.47
N LEU A 52 16.00 8.14 2.11
CA LEU A 52 16.24 9.42 1.44
C LEU A 52 17.44 9.38 0.50
N ARG A 53 18.53 8.73 0.94
CA ARG A 53 19.71 8.53 0.09
C ARG A 53 19.38 7.68 -1.14
N ARG A 54 18.51 6.67 -1.01
CA ARG A 54 18.06 5.86 -2.16
C ARG A 54 17.15 6.65 -3.09
N ILE A 55 16.24 7.48 -2.57
CA ILE A 55 15.44 8.39 -3.40
C ILE A 55 16.36 9.28 -4.24
N ARG A 56 17.35 9.93 -3.61
CA ARG A 56 18.29 10.83 -4.30
C ARG A 56 19.22 10.12 -5.30
N ALA A 57 19.47 8.83 -5.11
CA ALA A 57 20.32 8.05 -6.01
C ALA A 57 19.54 7.47 -7.20
N LEU A 58 18.29 7.05 -6.98
CA LEU A 58 17.49 6.33 -7.96
C LEU A 58 16.50 7.23 -8.71
N THR A 59 16.23 8.43 -8.21
CA THR A 59 15.27 9.36 -8.82
C THR A 59 15.82 10.80 -8.85
N PRO A 60 15.33 11.65 -9.76
CA PRO A 60 15.74 13.05 -9.83
C PRO A 60 15.10 13.94 -8.75
N MET A 61 14.41 13.37 -7.75
CA MET A 61 13.67 14.13 -6.74
C MET A 61 14.57 15.02 -5.89
N THR A 62 14.26 16.32 -5.78
CA THR A 62 14.99 17.26 -4.92
C THR A 62 14.58 17.14 -3.45
N GLN A 63 15.42 17.64 -2.54
CA GLN A 63 15.07 17.74 -1.11
C GLN A 63 13.80 18.56 -0.87
N GLU A 64 13.55 19.57 -1.69
CA GLU A 64 12.37 20.42 -1.62
C GLU A 64 11.10 19.67 -2.04
N GLN A 65 11.18 18.87 -3.11
CA GLN A 65 10.08 18.00 -3.53
C GLN A 65 9.75 16.95 -2.47
N ILE A 66 10.76 16.34 -1.87
CA ILE A 66 10.60 15.40 -0.74
C ILE A 66 9.92 16.12 0.44
N ALA A 67 10.42 17.31 0.80
CA ALA A 67 9.88 18.09 1.90
C ALA A 67 8.39 18.40 1.73
N ARG A 68 8.00 18.84 0.52
CA ARG A 68 6.62 19.10 0.12
C ARG A 68 5.73 17.88 0.29
N LEU A 69 6.19 16.71 -0.19
CA LEU A 69 5.43 15.45 -0.12
C LEU A 69 5.24 14.93 1.30
N THR A 70 6.23 15.12 2.17
CA THR A 70 6.19 14.62 3.55
C THR A 70 5.68 15.65 4.56
N GLY A 71 5.25 16.83 4.10
CA GLY A 71 4.79 17.91 4.98
C GLY A 71 5.87 18.44 5.94
N THR A 72 7.14 18.45 5.51
CA THR A 72 8.27 18.94 6.32
C THR A 72 9.03 20.05 5.60
N THR A 73 10.13 20.54 6.19
CA THR A 73 10.97 21.57 5.58
C THR A 73 12.19 20.97 4.89
N GLN A 74 12.67 21.61 3.81
CA GLN A 74 13.90 21.21 3.13
C GLN A 74 15.10 21.14 4.09
N ALA A 75 15.19 22.08 5.04
CA ALA A 75 16.23 22.07 6.07
C ALA A 75 16.14 20.83 6.99
N THR A 76 14.94 20.32 7.24
CA THR A 76 14.74 19.07 7.99
C THR A 76 15.18 17.87 7.16
N ILE A 77 14.80 17.79 5.89
CA ILE A 77 15.29 16.73 4.97
C ILE A 77 16.82 16.71 4.91
N SER A 78 17.43 17.88 4.73
CA SER A 78 18.90 18.01 4.74
C SER A 78 19.51 17.51 6.05
N ARG A 79 18.97 17.90 7.22
CA ARG A 79 19.46 17.38 8.51
C ARG A 79 19.32 15.86 8.63
N ILE A 80 18.25 15.27 8.11
CA ILE A 80 18.04 13.81 8.14
C ILE A 80 19.05 13.09 7.24
N GLU A 81 19.28 13.58 6.02
CA GLU A 81 20.26 12.99 5.09
C GLU A 81 21.69 13.00 5.65
N HIS A 82 22.04 14.07 6.37
CA HIS A 82 23.33 14.23 7.05
C HIS A 82 23.39 13.53 8.42
N GLY A 83 22.33 12.82 8.84
CA GLY A 83 22.29 12.11 10.13
C GLY A 83 22.24 13.02 11.37
N ARG A 84 21.96 14.32 11.19
CA ARG A 84 21.89 15.31 12.27
C ARG A 84 20.54 15.32 13.00
N THR A 85 19.52 14.68 12.43
CA THR A 85 18.20 14.52 13.05
C THR A 85 17.56 13.25 12.50
N GLN A 86 16.88 12.46 13.32
CA GLN A 86 16.15 11.27 12.86
C GLN A 86 14.75 11.28 13.47
N PRO A 87 13.69 10.98 12.71
CA PRO A 87 12.37 10.76 13.29
C PRO A 87 12.46 9.58 14.26
N ARG A 88 12.26 9.84 15.56
CA ARG A 88 12.25 8.80 16.60
C ARG A 88 10.86 8.23 16.87
N ASP A 89 9.85 8.91 16.33
CA ASP A 89 8.45 8.60 16.52
C ASP A 89 7.94 7.77 15.34
N LEU A 90 7.39 6.60 15.63
CA LEU A 90 6.88 5.65 14.64
C LEU A 90 5.75 6.26 13.81
N ASP A 91 4.90 7.11 14.40
CA ASP A 91 3.80 7.77 13.69
C ASP A 91 4.35 8.76 12.67
N ARG A 92 5.43 9.47 13.01
CA ARG A 92 6.13 10.36 12.07
C ARG A 92 6.81 9.58 10.96
N VAL A 93 7.41 8.43 11.26
CA VAL A 93 8.01 7.55 10.24
C VAL A 93 6.91 7.05 9.28
N ARG A 94 5.76 6.63 9.81
CA ARG A 94 4.63 6.17 8.99
C ARG A 94 4.06 7.30 8.14
N ALA A 95 3.81 8.47 8.71
CA ALA A 95 3.36 9.64 7.95
C ALA A 95 4.36 10.03 6.85
N PHE A 96 5.66 9.88 7.11
CA PHE A 96 6.71 10.12 6.12
C PHE A 96 6.65 9.12 4.96
N LEU A 97 6.54 7.83 5.26
CA LEU A 97 6.40 6.77 4.25
C LEU A 97 5.11 6.95 3.43
N THR A 98 3.99 7.24 4.10
CA THR A 98 2.73 7.56 3.44
C THR A 98 2.91 8.76 2.53
N GLY A 99 3.50 9.86 2.99
CA GLY A 99 3.75 11.07 2.19
C GLY A 99 4.64 10.84 0.97
N LEU A 100 5.53 9.84 1.00
CA LEU A 100 6.33 9.41 -0.16
C LEU A 100 5.58 8.49 -1.11
N GLY A 101 4.42 7.97 -0.70
CA GLY A 101 3.59 7.07 -1.50
C GLY A 101 4.06 5.64 -1.38
N ALA A 102 4.61 5.26 -0.22
CA ALA A 102 4.89 3.88 0.09
C ALA A 102 3.59 3.08 -0.04
N PRO A 103 3.59 1.95 -0.76
CA PRO A 103 2.40 1.12 -0.87
C PRO A 103 2.00 0.70 0.54
N THR A 104 0.78 1.05 0.95
CA THR A 104 0.20 0.55 2.19
C THR A 104 -0.05 -0.95 2.02
N PRO A 105 -0.10 -1.74 3.11
CA PRO A 105 -0.35 -3.19 3.01
C PRO A 105 -1.64 -3.55 2.25
N GLU A 106 -2.58 -2.60 2.13
CA GLU A 106 -3.80 -2.76 1.35
C GLU A 106 -3.57 -2.62 -0.18
N THR A 107 -2.66 -1.74 -0.61
CA THR A 107 -2.20 -1.62 -2.01
C THR A 107 -1.11 -2.64 -2.37
N ALA A 108 -0.41 -3.17 -1.36
CA ALA A 108 0.60 -4.21 -1.50
C ALA A 108 0.03 -5.64 -1.52
N ARG A 109 -1.31 -5.82 -1.55
CA ARG A 109 -1.96 -7.11 -1.84
C ARG A 109 -1.75 -7.55 -3.30
N ALA A 110 -0.51 -7.58 -3.76
CA ALA A 110 -0.05 -8.83 -4.36
C ALA A 110 0.01 -9.83 -3.20
N ASN A 111 -0.69 -10.95 -3.33
CA ASN A 111 -0.88 -11.90 -2.25
C ASN A 111 0.51 -12.28 -1.69
N PRO A 112 0.78 -12.18 -0.37
CA PRO A 112 2.09 -12.53 0.20
C PRO A 112 2.50 -13.99 -0.03
N LEU A 113 1.59 -14.81 -0.58
CA LEU A 113 1.82 -16.19 -1.00
C LEU A 113 2.08 -16.34 -2.51
N ASP A 114 2.04 -15.28 -3.31
CA ASP A 114 2.36 -15.34 -4.74
C ASP A 114 3.84 -15.75 -4.90
N GLY A 115 4.04 -17.00 -5.34
CA GLY A 115 5.34 -17.65 -5.48
C GLY A 115 5.64 -18.76 -4.45
N TYR A 116 4.81 -18.93 -3.41
CA TYR A 116 4.95 -19.99 -2.42
C TYR A 116 3.94 -21.12 -2.67
N THR A 117 4.41 -22.37 -2.66
CA THR A 117 3.51 -23.54 -2.64
C THR A 117 3.07 -23.82 -1.20
N VAL A 118 1.84 -23.50 -0.85
CA VAL A 118 1.26 -23.85 0.46
C VAL A 118 0.98 -25.35 0.50
N ARG A 119 1.64 -26.08 1.41
CA ARG A 119 1.51 -27.54 1.58
C ARG A 119 0.62 -27.96 2.76
N ALA A 120 0.33 -27.03 3.66
CA ALA A 120 -0.57 -27.22 4.80
C ALA A 120 -1.04 -25.86 5.33
N VAL A 121 -2.26 -25.83 5.87
CA VAL A 121 -2.79 -24.69 6.63
C VAL A 121 -2.97 -25.14 8.07
N ILE A 122 -2.47 -24.34 9.01
CA ILE A 122 -2.72 -24.54 10.44
C ILE A 122 -3.99 -23.75 10.77
N ALA A 123 -5.03 -24.45 11.20
CA ALA A 123 -6.30 -23.87 11.59
C ALA A 123 -6.63 -24.28 13.03
N GLU A 124 -7.51 -23.53 13.69
CA GLU A 124 -8.13 -23.97 14.93
C GLU A 124 -9.54 -24.45 14.61
N ASP A 125 -9.91 -25.62 15.12
CA ASP A 125 -11.29 -26.09 15.03
C ASP A 125 -12.19 -25.34 16.04
N PRO A 126 -13.52 -25.49 15.96
CA PRO A 126 -14.46 -24.81 16.87
C PRO A 126 -14.26 -25.15 18.36
N ASP A 127 -13.57 -26.25 18.67
CA ASP A 127 -13.24 -26.70 20.03
C ASP A 127 -11.87 -26.17 20.50
N GLY A 128 -11.18 -25.39 19.66
CA GLY A 128 -9.90 -24.73 19.96
C GLY A 128 -8.67 -25.60 19.71
N HIS A 129 -8.81 -26.73 19.01
CA HIS A 129 -7.67 -27.58 18.67
C HIS A 129 -6.97 -27.11 17.41
N THR A 130 -5.64 -26.97 17.50
CA THR A 130 -4.81 -26.71 16.33
C THR A 130 -4.77 -27.94 15.42
N VAL A 131 -5.33 -27.82 14.23
CA VAL A 131 -5.36 -28.86 13.19
C VAL A 131 -4.55 -28.44 11.97
N VAL A 132 -3.85 -29.40 11.37
CA VAL A 132 -3.06 -29.20 10.15
C VAL A 132 -3.83 -29.76 8.96
N LEU A 133 -4.36 -28.86 8.14
CA LEU A 133 -5.13 -29.20 6.95
C LEU A 133 -4.20 -29.30 5.74
N HIS A 134 -3.99 -30.52 5.25
CA HIS A 134 -3.31 -30.78 3.99
C HIS A 134 -4.30 -30.61 2.84
N VAL A 135 -4.31 -29.43 2.23
CA VAL A 135 -5.20 -29.12 1.11
C VAL A 135 -4.35 -29.01 -0.17
N PRO A 136 -4.69 -29.73 -1.26
CA PRO A 136 -4.00 -29.53 -2.53
C PRO A 136 -4.21 -28.09 -3.01
N ALA A 137 -3.14 -27.44 -3.48
CA ALA A 137 -3.08 -26.01 -3.79
C ALA A 137 -4.27 -25.42 -4.59
N PRO A 138 -4.90 -26.12 -5.56
CA PRO A 138 -6.06 -25.59 -6.28
C PRO A 138 -7.29 -25.32 -5.39
N ALA A 139 -7.46 -26.07 -4.29
CA ALA A 139 -8.63 -25.94 -3.43
C ALA A 139 -8.55 -24.76 -2.44
N LEU A 140 -7.35 -24.23 -2.18
CA LEU A 140 -7.15 -23.05 -1.30
C LEU A 140 -7.55 -21.74 -1.99
N THR A 141 -7.28 -21.60 -3.29
CA THR A 141 -7.66 -20.39 -4.04
C THR A 141 -9.18 -20.21 -4.08
N SER A 142 -9.93 -21.31 -4.19
CA SER A 142 -11.40 -21.30 -4.12
C SER A 142 -11.94 -21.01 -2.71
N ALA A 143 -11.27 -21.49 -1.65
CA ALA A 143 -11.67 -21.24 -0.26
C ALA A 143 -11.42 -19.79 0.17
N LEU A 144 -10.32 -19.17 -0.26
CA LEU A 144 -10.01 -17.77 0.04
C LEU A 144 -10.83 -16.77 -0.81
N SER A 145 -11.45 -17.25 -1.88
CA SER A 145 -12.33 -16.48 -2.76
C SER A 145 -13.81 -16.66 -2.40
N TYR A 146 -14.14 -17.45 -1.38
CA TYR A 146 -15.51 -17.63 -0.92
C TYR A 146 -15.99 -16.37 -0.18
N THR A 147 -16.60 -15.46 -0.94
CA THR A 147 -17.64 -14.58 -0.38
C THR A 147 -18.88 -15.45 -0.24
N GLU A 148 -19.46 -15.54 0.96
CA GLU A 148 -20.77 -16.18 1.14
C GLU A 148 -21.71 -15.73 0.02
N PRO A 149 -22.36 -16.64 -0.72
CA PRO A 149 -23.48 -16.28 -1.57
C PRO A 149 -24.51 -15.64 -0.66
N ARG A 150 -24.57 -14.31 -0.68
CA ARG A 150 -25.59 -13.56 0.02
C ARG A 150 -26.91 -13.97 -0.61
N GLU A 151 -27.63 -14.87 0.03
CA GLU A 151 -28.99 -15.22 -0.37
C GLU A 151 -29.75 -13.88 -0.45
N PRO A 152 -30.35 -13.55 -1.61
CA PRO A 152 -31.12 -12.32 -1.71
C PRO A 152 -32.28 -12.46 -0.73
N VAL A 153 -32.25 -11.69 0.35
CA VAL A 153 -33.39 -11.56 1.25
C VAL A 153 -34.58 -11.21 0.36
N PRO A 154 -35.63 -12.05 0.27
CA PRO A 154 -36.76 -11.77 -0.58
C PRO A 154 -37.36 -10.44 -0.12
N LEU A 155 -37.51 -9.51 -1.06
CA LEU A 155 -38.20 -8.25 -0.80
C LEU A 155 -39.57 -8.56 -0.20
N PRO A 156 -40.00 -7.87 0.89
CA PRO A 156 -41.35 -8.03 1.37
C PRO A 156 -42.33 -7.69 0.23
N PRO A 157 -43.46 -8.41 0.11
CA PRO A 157 -44.43 -8.15 -0.94
C PRO A 157 -44.86 -6.67 -0.88
N PRO A 158 -45.08 -6.02 -2.04
CA PRO A 158 -45.54 -4.63 -2.08
C PRO A 158 -46.84 -4.50 -1.28
N PRO A 159 -47.04 -3.41 -0.52
CA PRO A 159 -48.28 -3.20 0.21
C PRO A 159 -49.44 -3.19 -0.78
N THR A 160 -50.38 -4.12 -0.61
CA THR A 160 -51.69 -4.09 -1.27
C THR A 160 -52.47 -2.89 -0.75
N HIS A 161 -52.35 -1.75 -1.44
CA HIS A 161 -53.36 -0.69 -1.34
C HIS A 161 -54.56 -1.09 -2.21
N PRO A 162 -55.80 -1.01 -1.72
CA PRO A 162 -56.97 -1.16 -2.56
C PRO A 162 -57.01 -0.03 -3.59
N ASP A 163 -57.18 -0.38 -4.87
CA ASP A 163 -57.40 0.58 -5.95
C ASP A 163 -58.63 1.44 -5.61
N TRP A 164 -58.38 2.72 -5.35
CA TRP A 164 -59.45 3.70 -5.21
C TRP A 164 -60.05 3.95 -6.58
N PRO A 165 -61.38 3.83 -6.78
CA PRO A 165 -61.97 4.06 -8.09
C PRO A 165 -61.83 5.54 -8.49
N PRO A 166 -61.66 5.84 -9.79
CA PRO A 166 -61.51 7.22 -10.22
C PRO A 166 -62.79 8.03 -9.92
N PRO A 167 -62.64 9.33 -9.57
CA PRO A 167 -63.81 10.17 -9.31
C PRO A 167 -64.65 10.35 -10.58
N ARG A 168 -65.97 10.42 -10.38
CA ARG A 168 -66.98 10.65 -11.44
C ARG A 168 -66.95 12.06 -11.97
#